data_AF-A0A2T5J6X9-F1
#
_entry.id   AF-A0A2T5J6X9-F1
#
_cell.length_a   1.000
_cell.length_b   1.000
_cell.length_c   1.000
_cell.angle_alpha   90.00
_cell.angle_beta   90.00
_cell.angle_gamma   90.00
#
_symmetry.space_group_name_H-M   'P 1'
#
loop_
_entity.id
_entity.type
_entity.pdbx_description
1 polymer ?
#
loop_
_entity_poly.entity_id
_entity_poly.type
_entity_poly.pdbx_seq_one_letter_code
_entity_poly.pdbx_strand_id
1 'polypeptide(L)' 'MNAFYRKLTKFGSLVMSCSRERQLDMADYFTVLLPAHPVVKHPERFRPELTFNDGCPGAVRNEVAILFNKAFGEE' A
#
# COMPACT_ATOMS: atom_id res chain seq x y z
N MET A 1 -7.22 -17.45 2.51
CA MET A 1 -6.88 -16.00 2.61
C MET A 1 -7.28 -15.30 1.31
N ASN A 2 -8.13 -14.26 1.39
CA ASN A 2 -8.64 -13.48 0.25
C ASN A 2 -7.47 -12.86 -0.56
N ALA A 3 -7.57 -12.82 -1.89
CA ALA A 3 -6.57 -12.22 -2.79
C ALA A 3 -6.23 -10.78 -2.40
N PHE A 4 -7.24 -10.00 -2.00
CA PHE A 4 -7.07 -8.64 -1.49
C PHE A 4 -6.12 -8.58 -0.28
N TYR A 5 -6.37 -9.39 0.75
CA TYR A 5 -5.52 -9.41 1.94
C TYR A 5 -4.11 -9.92 1.63
N ARG A 6 -3.92 -10.83 0.67
CA ARG A 6 -2.57 -11.23 0.23
C ARG A 6 -1.82 -10.07 -0.41
N LYS A 7 -2.48 -9.29 -1.27
CA LYS A 7 -1.90 -8.08 -1.88
C LYS A 7 -1.55 -7.04 -0.81
N LEU A 8 -2.41 -6.86 0.20
CA LEU A 8 -2.16 -5.95 1.33
C LEU A 8 -0.96 -6.39 2.19
N THR A 9 -0.87 -7.68 2.54
CA THR A 9 0.30 -8.21 3.26
C THR A 9 1.58 -8.04 2.44
N LYS A 10 1.54 -8.34 1.13
CA LYS A 10 2.69 -8.14 0.23
C LYS A 10 3.13 -6.68 0.20
N PHE A 11 2.19 -5.74 0.11
CA PHE A 11 2.48 -4.31 0.17
C PHE A 11 3.15 -3.91 1.50
N GLY A 12 2.59 -4.34 2.64
CA GLY A 12 3.18 -4.07 3.95
C GLY A 12 4.61 -4.61 4.09
N SER A 13 4.86 -5.82 3.59
CA SER A 13 6.22 -6.39 3.57
C SER A 13 7.18 -5.58 2.69
N LEU A 14 6.74 -5.11 1.52
CA LEU A 14 7.55 -4.27 0.64
C LEU A 14 7.93 -2.93 1.29
N VAL A 15 6.96 -2.27 1.94
CA VAL A 15 7.19 -1.01 2.65
C VAL A 15 8.15 -1.21 3.83
N MET A 16 7.99 -2.29 4.60
CA MET A 16 8.92 -2.57 5.71
C MET A 16 10.34 -2.84 5.23
N SER A 17 10.52 -3.54 4.11
CA SER A 17 11.85 -3.76 3.53
C SER A 17 12.49 -2.44 3.09
N CYS A 18 11.79 -1.60 2.33
CA CYS A 18 12.32 -0.28 1.94
C CYS A 18 12.58 0.62 3.15
N SER A 19 11.73 0.58 4.18
CA SER A 19 11.93 1.34 5.41
C SER A 19 13.24 0.97 6.10
N ARG A 20 13.57 -0.33 6.15
CA ARG A 20 14.84 -0.81 6.72
C ARG A 20 16.05 -0.38 5.89
N GLU A 21 15.97 -0.51 4.57
CA GLU A 21 17.05 -0.11 3.66
C GLU A 21 17.36 1.39 3.75
N ARG A 22 16.30 2.21 3.88
CA ARG A 22 16.40 3.68 3.94
C ARG A 22 16.61 4.23 5.35
N GLN A 23 16.57 3.37 6.38
CA GLN A 23 16.54 3.76 7.79
C GLN A 23 15.48 4.83 8.09
N LEU A 24 14.32 4.71 7.46
CA LEU A 24 13.21 5.67 7.57
C LEU A 24 11.92 4.90 7.76
N ASP A 25 11.12 5.28 8.76
CA ASP A 25 9.79 4.70 8.90
C ASP A 25 8.84 5.25 7.84
N MET A 26 8.64 4.50 6.76
CA MET A 26 7.76 4.92 5.67
C MET A 26 6.28 4.86 6.06
N ALA A 27 5.92 4.07 7.07
CA ALA A 27 4.52 3.87 7.46
C ALA A 27 3.89 5.15 8.02
N ASP A 28 4.69 6.04 8.61
CA ASP A 28 4.24 7.33 9.15
C ASP A 28 3.83 8.34 8.07
N TYR A 29 4.10 8.04 6.79
CA TYR A 29 3.89 8.99 5.69
C TYR A 29 2.66 8.72 4.84
N PHE A 30 1.95 7.61 5.06
CA PHE A 30 0.79 7.27 4.26
C PHE A 30 -0.27 6.49 5.06
N THR A 31 -1.49 6.52 4.55
CA THR A 31 -2.62 5.73 5.04
C THR A 31 -3.23 4.97 3.87
N VAL A 32 -3.60 3.71 4.11
CA VAL A 32 -4.35 2.90 3.14
C VAL A 32 -5.80 2.86 3.58
N LEU A 33 -6.67 3.48 2.81
CA LEU A 33 -8.11 3.47 3.06
C LEU A 33 -8.73 2.22 2.46
N LEU A 34 -9.33 1.41 3.34
CA LEU A 34 -10.07 0.23 2.96
C LEU A 34 -11.50 0.63 2.56
N PRO A 35 -12.06 0.08 1.48
CA PRO A 35 -13.45 0.36 1.12
C PRO A 35 -14.40 -0.11 2.22
N ALA A 36 -15.46 0.67 2.46
CA ALA A 36 -16.50 0.33 3.41
C ALA A 36 -17.13 -1.03 3.07
N HIS A 37 -17.35 -1.85 4.09
CA HIS A 37 -17.85 -3.23 4.00
C HIS A 37 -19.04 -3.42 3.04
N PRO A 38 -19.20 -4.62 2.40
CA PRO A 38 -18.31 -5.78 2.44
C PRO A 38 -17.47 -5.90 1.15
N VAL A 39 -16.14 -6.05 1.32
CA VAL A 39 -15.12 -6.38 0.29
C VAL A 39 -15.34 -7.78 -0.35
N VAL A 40 -16.50 -8.39 -0.13
CA VAL A 40 -16.79 -9.82 -0.37
C VAL A 40 -17.39 -10.06 -1.75
N LYS A 41 -18.01 -9.07 -2.41
CA LYS A 41 -18.68 -9.31 -3.69
C LYS A 41 -17.73 -9.50 -4.88
N HIS A 42 -16.61 -8.76 -4.96
CA HIS A 42 -15.67 -8.86 -6.08
C HIS A 42 -14.20 -8.66 -5.66
N PRO A 43 -13.63 -9.57 -4.85
CA PRO A 43 -12.29 -9.43 -4.25
C PRO A 43 -11.13 -9.31 -5.26
N GLU A 44 -11.34 -9.66 -6.53
CA GLU A 44 -10.31 -9.69 -7.57
C GLU A 44 -10.03 -8.31 -8.18
N ARG A 45 -11.00 -7.39 -8.12
CA ARG A 45 -10.92 -6.04 -8.73
C ARG A 45 -10.75 -4.91 -7.72
N PHE A 46 -10.64 -5.22 -6.44
CA PHE A 46 -10.53 -4.19 -5.41
C PHE A 46 -9.10 -3.70 -5.24
N ARG A 47 -8.92 -2.42 -5.56
CA ARG A 47 -7.73 -1.64 -5.25
C ARG A 47 -8.07 -0.66 -4.12
N PRO A 48 -7.36 -0.71 -2.98
CA PRO A 48 -7.58 0.25 -1.90
C PRO A 48 -7.07 1.63 -2.32
N GLU A 49 -7.45 2.66 -1.57
CA GLU A 49 -6.97 4.01 -1.81
C GLU A 49 -5.73 4.29 -0.95
N LEU A 50 -4.72 4.93 -1.54
CA LEU A 50 -3.48 5.30 -0.88
C LEU A 50 -3.42 6.82 -0.74
N THR A 51 -3.45 7.29 0.50
CA THR A 51 -3.38 8.71 0.85
C THR A 51 -2.03 8.99 1.50
N PHE A 52 -1.41 10.12 1.17
CA PHE A 52 -0.13 10.54 1.76
C PHE A 52 -0.35 11.69 2.73
N ASN A 53 0.46 11.74 3.78
CA ASN A 53 0.46 12.84 4.72
C ASN A 53 1.14 14.07 4.09
N ASP A 54 0.72 15.28 4.48
CA ASP A 54 1.24 16.54 3.90
C ASP A 54 2.76 16.73 4.09
N GLY A 55 3.33 16.09 5.11
CA GLY A 55 4.78 16.09 5.38
C GLY A 55 5.57 15.00 4.65
N CYS A 56 4.95 14.21 3.77
CA CYS A 56 5.61 13.11 3.08
C CYS A 56 6.64 13.62 2.06
N PRO A 57 7.94 13.26 2.21
CA PRO A 57 8.94 13.62 1.22
C PRO A 57 8.56 13.09 -0.16
N GLY A 58 8.72 13.90 -1.21
CA GLY A 58 8.34 13.51 -2.57
C GLY A 58 9.00 12.21 -3.05
N ALA A 59 10.23 11.93 -2.60
CA ALA A 59 10.93 10.68 -2.89
C ALA A 59 10.23 9.47 -2.25
N VAL A 60 9.84 9.57 -0.98
CA VAL A 60 9.11 8.52 -0.25
C VAL A 60 7.73 8.31 -0.87
N ARG A 61 7.04 9.41 -1.21
CA ARG A 61 5.74 9.36 -1.89
C ARG A 61 5.80 8.55 -3.19
N ASN A 62 6.80 8.83 -4.04
CA ASN A 62 6.99 8.10 -5.29
C ASN A 62 7.31 6.63 -5.04
N GLU A 63 8.19 6.33 -4.08
CA GLU A 63 8.61 4.97 -3.77
C GLU A 63 7.45 4.12 -3.26
N VAL A 64 6.69 4.63 -2.28
CA VAL A 64 5.49 3.96 -1.76
C VAL A 64 4.44 3.80 -2.85
N ALA A 65 4.23 4.78 -3.72
CA ALA A 65 3.30 4.66 -4.85
C ALA A 65 3.71 3.55 -5.83
N ILE A 66 5.00 3.39 -6.12
CA ILE A 66 5.54 2.30 -6.95
C ILE A 66 5.29 0.95 -6.27
N LEU A 67 5.59 0.82 -4.97
CA LEU A 67 5.37 -0.41 -4.21
C LEU A 67 3.88 -0.78 -4.15
N PHE A 68 3.02 0.22 -3.99
CA PHE A 68 1.58 0.06 -4.00
C PHE A 68 1.07 -0.44 -5.35
N ASN A 69 1.53 0.18 -6.45
CA ASN A 69 1.24 -0.28 -7.80
C ASN A 69 1.78 -1.69 -8.07
N LYS A 70 2.92 -2.07 -7.50
CA LYS A 70 3.46 -3.44 -7.65
C LYS A 70 2.65 -4.49 -6.89
N ALA A 71 1.97 -4.09 -5.82
CA ALA A 71 1.14 -4.99 -5.01
C ALA A 71 -0.31 -5.07 -5.50
N PHE A 72 -0.86 -3.96 -5.99
CA PHE A 72 -2.28 -3.81 -6.35
C PHE A 72 -2.54 -3.41 -7.81
N GLY A 73 -1.51 -3.14 -8.61
CA GLY A 73 -1.63 -2.91 -10.05
C GLY A 73 -2.22 -4.13 -10.75
N GLU A 74 -3.01 -3.86 -11.78
CA GLU A 74 -3.60 -4.86 -12.65
C GLU A 74 -2.48 -5.50 -13.50
N GLU A 75 -2.36 -6.83 -13.43
CA GLU A 75 -1.89 -7.63 -14.57
C GLU A 75 -3.08 -7.84 -15.52
#